data_AF-E3J6B8-F1
#
_entry.id   AF-E3J6B8-F1
#
_cell.length_a   1.000
_cell.length_b   1.000
_cell.length_c   1.000
_cell.angle_alpha   90.00
_cell.angle_beta   90.00
_cell.angle_gamma   90.00
#
_symmetry.space_group_name_H-M   'P 1'
#
loop_
_entity.id
_entity.type
_entity.pdbx_description
1 polymer ?
#
loop_
_entity_poly.entity_id
_entity_poly.type
_entity_poly.pdbx_seq_one_letter_code
_entity_poly.pdbx_strand_id
1 'polypeptide(L)'
;MTSDRPRRHCSRCGHRLAADNRAATCSACQSTATSDRGHPPDVPNEFWRAVAIGEAIATWHMGRVIYAYRCHPWHGQALPQELVAGWLGLTQAQLSRIENGRAPEELSKLVRYSQILGIPADLLWFDRPGDPRQRQPADPPRSRESDVELLGVAAADGGGGPYRVLAEVGEVIIVAVDRRTFLAGSGAGLLVGGQAVPVESPGQVAGQVVDHLTGQIESFYAAEAVYGPRAVIPSVLVQQELTRQLVGASRGAIRQDLLRTSAAYTGRLTWLRQDAGDFATASQWANETLELSHRVGDAQLIRHALVNKAMICTDQRDGAGTLDLTDAALADEAVLCAKVRVQALQQSAHGHALLGDRTATDTALDQASALLARVDDDYPWYNACRRTPNYLEAQRATCYNRLGLGTEARTLWEQVIGALPPGARRDAGVYQTRLALSYAQAEQPDEAVGAIDDAVTIARETGSARLRQELHDVWHQLTPWHDAQPGREAKDLLATL
;
A
#
# COMPACT_ATOMS: atom_id res chain seq x y z
N MET A 1 -63.47 -7.38 12.79
CA MET A 1 -63.32 -8.62 11.98
C MET A 1 -61.94 -9.20 12.26
N THR A 2 -61.83 -10.10 13.22
CA THR A 2 -60.61 -10.85 13.53
C THR A 2 -60.40 -11.90 12.45
N SER A 3 -59.44 -11.66 11.55
CA SER A 3 -59.03 -12.64 10.54
C SER A 3 -58.36 -13.82 11.25
N ASP A 4 -59.10 -14.92 11.39
CA ASP A 4 -58.57 -16.21 11.84
C ASP A 4 -57.66 -16.74 10.72
N ARG A 5 -56.34 -16.45 10.82
CA ARG A 5 -55.35 -17.00 9.89
C ARG A 5 -55.28 -18.52 10.11
N PRO A 6 -55.44 -19.35 9.06
CA PRO A 6 -55.42 -20.80 9.21
C PRO A 6 -54.11 -21.25 9.86
N ARG A 7 -54.22 -22.08 10.91
CA ARG A 7 -53.07 -22.64 11.64
C ARG A 7 -52.29 -23.58 10.71
N ARG A 8 -51.13 -23.13 10.22
CA ARG A 8 -50.25 -23.92 9.34
C ARG A 8 -49.39 -24.87 10.16
N HIS A 9 -49.22 -26.10 9.67
CA HIS A 9 -48.41 -27.15 10.29
C HIS A 9 -47.29 -27.56 9.32
N CYS A 10 -46.16 -27.99 9.88
CA CYS A 10 -45.01 -28.46 9.14
C CYS A 10 -45.35 -29.74 8.36
N SER A 11 -45.05 -29.76 7.06
CA SER A 11 -45.29 -30.92 6.19
C SER A 11 -44.43 -32.16 6.51
N ARG A 12 -43.39 -32.03 7.36
CA ARG A 12 -42.44 -33.12 7.70
C ARG A 12 -42.70 -33.72 9.09
N CYS A 13 -42.86 -32.89 10.12
CA CYS A 13 -43.04 -33.36 11.51
C CYS A 13 -44.42 -33.06 12.10
N GLY A 14 -45.30 -32.38 11.36
CA GLY A 14 -46.64 -32.01 11.84
C GLY A 14 -46.68 -30.87 12.86
N HIS A 15 -45.54 -30.33 13.30
CA HIS A 15 -45.50 -29.28 14.31
C HIS A 15 -46.04 -27.95 13.78
N ARG A 16 -46.71 -27.16 14.64
CA ARG A 16 -47.29 -25.87 14.26
C ARG A 16 -46.20 -24.89 13.82
N LEU A 17 -46.40 -24.22 12.69
CA LEU A 17 -45.48 -23.21 12.17
C LEU A 17 -45.64 -21.88 12.91
N ALA A 18 -44.52 -21.22 13.20
CA ALA A 18 -44.50 -19.86 13.74
C ALA A 18 -45.13 -18.87 12.74
N ALA A 19 -45.74 -17.80 13.24
CA ALA A 19 -46.54 -16.87 12.42
C ALA A 19 -45.70 -16.09 11.37
N ASP A 20 -44.41 -15.97 11.62
CA ASP A 20 -43.38 -15.36 10.77
C ASP A 20 -42.76 -16.37 9.76
N ASN A 21 -42.95 -17.67 9.96
CA ASN A 21 -42.38 -18.70 9.09
C ASN A 21 -43.25 -18.92 7.84
N ARG A 22 -42.74 -18.44 6.69
CA ARG A 22 -43.42 -18.55 5.40
C ARG A 22 -43.22 -19.92 4.72
N ALA A 23 -42.26 -20.74 5.15
CA ALA A 23 -41.95 -22.04 4.54
C ALA A 23 -43.02 -23.12 4.83
N ALA A 24 -42.92 -24.26 4.13
CA ALA A 24 -43.81 -25.42 4.33
C ALA A 24 -43.37 -26.34 5.49
N THR A 25 -42.14 -26.20 5.98
CA THR A 25 -41.54 -26.98 7.07
C THR A 25 -41.16 -26.09 8.25
N CYS A 26 -41.08 -26.64 9.47
CA CYS A 26 -40.66 -25.85 10.64
C CYS A 26 -39.14 -25.63 10.63
N SER A 27 -38.66 -24.60 11.34
CA SER A 27 -37.23 -24.24 11.38
C SER A 27 -36.33 -25.40 11.83
N ALA A 28 -36.81 -26.28 12.71
CA ALA A 28 -36.06 -27.49 13.12
C ALA A 28 -35.98 -28.54 12.00
N CYS A 29 -37.05 -28.76 11.24
CA CYS A 29 -37.02 -29.66 10.08
C CYS A 29 -36.23 -29.09 8.90
N GLN A 30 -36.17 -27.75 8.79
CA GLN A 30 -35.31 -27.04 7.85
C GLN A 30 -33.84 -27.19 8.24
N SER A 31 -33.49 -26.97 9.52
CA SER A 31 -32.11 -27.11 9.99
C SER A 31 -31.58 -28.53 9.80
N THR A 32 -32.36 -29.57 10.12
CA THR A 32 -31.97 -30.97 9.86
C THR A 32 -31.74 -31.26 8.37
N ALA A 33 -32.62 -30.76 7.49
CA ALA A 33 -32.44 -30.93 6.04
C ALA A 33 -31.22 -30.18 5.48
N THR A 34 -30.83 -29.07 6.11
CA THR A 34 -29.63 -28.30 5.74
C THR A 34 -28.35 -29.00 6.24
N SER A 35 -28.38 -29.59 7.44
CA SER A 35 -27.25 -30.33 8.02
C SER A 35 -26.92 -31.65 7.29
N ASP A 36 -27.89 -32.30 6.66
CA ASP A 36 -27.69 -33.54 5.88
C ASP A 36 -27.05 -33.30 4.49
N ARG A 37 -26.66 -32.06 4.15
CA ARG A 37 -26.05 -31.74 2.85
C ARG A 37 -24.57 -32.16 2.82
N GLY A 38 -24.28 -33.25 2.11
CA GLY A 38 -22.91 -33.72 1.89
C GLY A 38 -22.04 -32.85 0.97
N HIS A 39 -22.63 -31.90 0.25
CA HIS A 39 -21.91 -30.95 -0.61
C HIS A 39 -22.59 -29.56 -0.61
N PRO A 40 -21.88 -28.49 -1.02
CA PRO A 40 -22.46 -27.16 -1.18
C PRO A 40 -23.63 -27.18 -2.20
N PRO A 41 -24.70 -26.39 -1.99
CA PRO A 41 -25.79 -26.27 -2.96
C PRO A 41 -25.33 -25.51 -4.22
N ASP A 42 -25.87 -25.88 -5.37
CA ASP A 42 -25.70 -25.12 -6.62
C ASP A 42 -26.45 -23.77 -6.51
N VAL A 43 -25.68 -22.68 -6.59
CA VAL A 43 -26.20 -21.31 -6.49
C VAL A 43 -26.21 -20.63 -7.86
N PRO A 44 -27.21 -19.79 -8.18
CA PRO A 44 -27.28 -19.10 -9.47
C PRO A 44 -26.25 -17.96 -9.58
N ASN A 45 -25.89 -17.51 -10.79
CA ASN A 45 -24.92 -16.42 -10.96
C ASN A 45 -25.31 -15.09 -10.29
N GLU A 46 -26.62 -14.81 -10.16
CA GLU A 46 -27.13 -13.63 -9.45
C GLU A 46 -26.74 -13.63 -7.96
N PHE A 47 -26.61 -14.80 -7.34
CA PHE A 47 -26.11 -14.95 -5.98
C PHE A 47 -24.73 -14.31 -5.86
N TRP A 48 -23.81 -14.65 -6.78
CA TRP A 48 -22.44 -14.15 -6.74
C TRP A 48 -22.30 -12.67 -7.07
N ARG A 49 -23.30 -12.08 -7.73
CA ARG A 49 -23.37 -10.64 -8.03
C ARG A 49 -23.99 -9.82 -6.91
N ALA A 50 -24.41 -10.44 -5.81
CA ALA A 50 -24.91 -9.71 -4.64
C ALA A 50 -23.81 -8.83 -4.04
N VAL A 51 -24.18 -7.60 -3.64
CA VAL A 51 -23.24 -6.59 -3.11
C VAL A 51 -22.38 -7.14 -1.97
N ALA A 52 -22.98 -7.84 -1.01
CA ALA A 52 -22.27 -8.42 0.13
C ALA A 52 -21.18 -9.44 -0.26
N ILE A 53 -21.39 -10.19 -1.34
CA ILE A 53 -20.40 -11.14 -1.87
C ILE A 53 -19.31 -10.39 -2.65
N GLY A 54 -19.70 -9.40 -3.46
CA GLY A 54 -18.74 -8.53 -4.17
C GLY A 54 -17.80 -7.79 -3.22
N GLU A 55 -18.32 -7.19 -2.15
CA GLU A 55 -17.54 -6.55 -1.09
C GLU A 55 -16.60 -7.53 -0.39
N ALA A 56 -17.09 -8.72 -0.04
CA ALA A 56 -16.26 -9.76 0.58
C ALA A 56 -15.11 -10.20 -0.34
N ILE A 57 -15.37 -10.33 -1.64
CA ILE A 57 -14.36 -10.67 -2.65
C ILE A 57 -13.34 -9.54 -2.81
N ALA A 58 -13.78 -8.28 -2.81
CA ALA A 58 -12.91 -7.10 -2.93
C ALA A 58 -11.91 -6.97 -1.77
N THR A 59 -12.20 -7.57 -0.60
CA THR A 59 -11.27 -7.59 0.55
C THR A 59 -10.10 -8.57 0.40
N TRP A 60 -10.07 -9.36 -0.69
CA TRP A 60 -9.08 -10.42 -0.95
C TRP A 60 -8.91 -11.41 0.21
N HIS A 61 -10.00 -11.64 0.95
CA HIS A 61 -10.01 -12.44 2.16
C HIS A 61 -11.01 -13.60 2.06
N MET A 62 -10.52 -14.80 1.76
CA MET A 62 -11.39 -15.97 1.53
C MET A 62 -12.30 -16.31 2.71
N GLY A 63 -11.87 -16.06 3.95
CA GLY A 63 -12.74 -16.20 5.12
C GLY A 63 -13.96 -15.29 5.11
N ARG A 64 -13.83 -14.06 4.58
CA ARG A 64 -14.97 -13.13 4.47
C ARG A 64 -15.91 -13.57 3.37
N VAL A 65 -15.37 -14.14 2.29
CA VAL A 65 -16.17 -14.73 1.19
C VAL A 65 -16.95 -15.94 1.69
N ILE A 66 -16.33 -16.84 2.47
CA ILE A 66 -17.00 -18.00 3.06
C ILE A 66 -18.11 -17.57 4.04
N TYR A 67 -17.83 -16.56 4.87
CA TYR A 67 -18.84 -15.98 5.77
C TYR A 67 -20.01 -15.35 4.99
N ALA A 68 -19.72 -14.55 3.95
CA ALA A 68 -20.73 -13.91 3.11
C ALA A 68 -21.59 -14.94 2.37
N TYR A 69 -20.97 -16.00 1.82
CA TYR A 69 -21.67 -17.15 1.24
C TYR A 69 -22.61 -17.78 2.27
N ARG A 70 -22.08 -18.12 3.44
CA ARG A 70 -22.80 -18.81 4.52
C ARG A 70 -24.01 -18.02 5.03
N CYS A 71 -23.88 -16.71 5.13
CA CYS A 71 -24.92 -15.80 5.64
C CYS A 71 -25.82 -15.23 4.54
N HIS A 72 -25.65 -15.66 3.28
CA HIS A 72 -26.40 -15.08 2.17
C HIS A 72 -27.91 -15.39 2.27
N PRO A 73 -28.81 -14.40 2.08
CA PRO A 73 -30.25 -14.57 2.24
C PRO A 73 -30.89 -15.66 1.36
N TRP A 74 -30.25 -16.00 0.23
CA TRP A 74 -30.71 -17.06 -0.69
C TRP A 74 -30.86 -18.43 -0.01
N HIS A 75 -30.05 -18.72 1.03
CA HIS A 75 -30.16 -19.97 1.77
C HIS A 75 -31.42 -20.02 2.68
N GLY A 76 -32.12 -18.90 2.86
CA GLY A 76 -33.27 -18.75 3.77
C GLY A 76 -32.88 -18.67 5.25
N GLN A 77 -31.85 -19.41 5.66
CA GLN A 77 -31.17 -19.30 6.95
C GLN A 77 -29.66 -19.41 6.75
N ALA A 78 -28.88 -18.76 7.62
CA ALA A 78 -27.43 -18.86 7.57
C ALA A 78 -26.98 -20.32 7.75
N LEU A 79 -26.11 -20.81 6.87
CA LEU A 79 -25.62 -22.18 6.98
C LEU A 79 -24.75 -22.31 8.26
N PRO A 80 -24.83 -23.43 9.00
CA PRO A 80 -23.97 -23.65 10.16
C PRO A 80 -22.50 -23.71 9.75
N GLN A 81 -21.62 -23.11 10.56
CA GLN A 81 -20.19 -23.11 10.29
C GLN A 81 -19.59 -24.52 10.28
N GLU A 82 -20.11 -25.42 11.10
CA GLU A 82 -19.70 -26.83 11.12
C GLU A 82 -19.97 -27.55 9.79
N LEU A 83 -21.13 -27.27 9.17
CA LEU A 83 -21.51 -27.83 7.88
C LEU A 83 -20.57 -27.37 6.76
N VAL A 84 -20.31 -26.06 6.68
CA VAL A 84 -19.41 -25.48 5.68
C VAL A 84 -17.98 -25.93 5.90
N ALA A 85 -17.54 -26.05 7.16
CA ALA A 85 -16.22 -26.60 7.48
C ALA A 85 -16.08 -28.05 6.99
N GLY A 86 -17.13 -28.86 7.15
CA GLY A 86 -17.21 -30.23 6.63
C GLY A 86 -16.96 -30.30 5.11
N TRP A 87 -17.59 -29.43 4.32
CA TRP A 87 -17.37 -29.37 2.87
C TRP A 87 -15.93 -29.03 2.50
N LEU A 88 -15.32 -28.11 3.25
CA LEU A 88 -13.94 -27.65 2.99
C LEU A 88 -12.87 -28.61 3.54
N GLY A 89 -13.26 -29.69 4.22
CA GLY A 89 -12.33 -30.61 4.89
C GLY A 89 -11.63 -29.97 6.09
N LEU A 90 -12.33 -29.08 6.80
CA LEU A 90 -11.87 -28.33 7.96
C LEU A 90 -12.69 -28.69 9.21
N THR A 91 -12.12 -28.47 10.38
CA THR A 91 -12.87 -28.42 11.63
C THR A 91 -13.61 -27.09 11.77
N GLN A 92 -14.72 -27.05 12.53
CA GLN A 92 -15.45 -25.81 12.80
C GLN A 92 -14.52 -24.72 13.39
N ALA A 93 -13.61 -25.08 14.30
CA ALA A 93 -12.64 -24.16 14.89
C ALA A 93 -11.58 -23.64 13.90
N GLN A 94 -11.21 -24.42 12.87
CA GLN A 94 -10.33 -23.95 11.80
C GLN A 94 -11.06 -22.95 10.90
N LEU A 95 -12.31 -23.25 10.51
CA LEU A 95 -13.11 -22.30 9.74
C LEU A 95 -13.34 -20.99 10.51
N SER A 96 -13.52 -21.06 11.84
CA SER A 96 -13.69 -19.86 12.69
C SER A 96 -12.49 -18.93 12.63
N ARG A 97 -11.29 -19.52 12.66
CA ARG A 97 -10.03 -18.79 12.54
C ARG A 97 -9.82 -18.23 11.14
N ILE A 98 -10.30 -18.92 10.11
CA ILE A 98 -10.24 -18.41 8.74
C ILE A 98 -11.24 -17.27 8.54
N GLU A 99 -12.46 -17.34 9.10
CA GLU A 99 -13.47 -16.27 9.00
C GLU A 99 -13.05 -14.99 9.75
N ASN A 100 -12.42 -15.12 10.92
CA ASN A 100 -12.13 -13.98 11.83
C ASN A 100 -10.65 -13.60 11.95
N GLY A 101 -9.74 -14.43 11.44
CA GLY A 101 -8.29 -14.26 11.57
C GLY A 101 -7.66 -13.56 10.37
N ARG A 102 -6.34 -13.78 10.18
CA ARG A 102 -5.59 -13.24 9.04
C ARG A 102 -6.00 -13.95 7.74
N ALA A 103 -5.90 -13.24 6.63
CA ALA A 103 -6.18 -13.79 5.31
C ALA A 103 -5.32 -15.04 5.06
N PRO A 104 -5.91 -16.17 4.64
CA PRO A 104 -5.12 -17.35 4.32
C PRO A 104 -4.22 -17.11 3.09
N GLU A 105 -2.91 -17.25 3.28
CA GLU A 105 -1.88 -16.89 2.28
C GLU A 105 -1.54 -18.04 1.30
N GLU A 106 -1.97 -19.26 1.60
CA GLU A 106 -1.69 -20.44 0.76
C GLU A 106 -2.66 -20.55 -0.42
N LEU A 107 -2.17 -20.24 -1.63
CA LEU A 107 -2.94 -20.30 -2.88
C LEU A 107 -3.60 -21.67 -3.16
N SER A 108 -2.96 -22.77 -2.76
CA SER A 108 -3.52 -24.13 -2.91
C SER A 108 -4.83 -24.32 -2.13
N LYS A 109 -4.93 -23.74 -0.94
CA LYS A 109 -6.15 -23.76 -0.12
C LYS A 109 -7.22 -22.85 -0.71
N LEU A 110 -6.84 -21.66 -1.20
CA LEU A 110 -7.76 -20.72 -1.86
C LEU A 110 -8.41 -21.32 -3.11
N VAL A 111 -7.61 -21.94 -3.98
CA VAL A 111 -8.09 -22.64 -5.18
C VAL A 111 -9.05 -23.75 -4.77
N ARG A 112 -8.69 -24.59 -3.80
CA ARG A 112 -9.53 -25.68 -3.33
C ARG A 112 -10.87 -25.18 -2.75
N TYR A 113 -10.87 -24.15 -1.93
CA TYR A 113 -12.10 -23.61 -1.35
C TYR A 113 -13.01 -22.99 -2.40
N SER A 114 -12.43 -22.25 -3.36
CA SER A 114 -13.19 -21.67 -4.47
C SER A 114 -13.81 -22.73 -5.40
N GLN A 115 -13.13 -23.85 -5.60
CA GLN A 115 -13.62 -25.00 -6.36
C GLN A 115 -14.80 -25.67 -5.64
N ILE A 116 -14.65 -25.95 -4.35
CA ILE A 116 -15.68 -26.62 -3.56
C ILE A 116 -16.95 -25.78 -3.49
N LEU A 117 -16.82 -24.47 -3.26
CA LEU A 117 -17.97 -23.57 -3.17
C LEU A 117 -18.55 -23.15 -4.53
N GLY A 118 -17.90 -23.51 -5.64
CA GLY A 118 -18.35 -23.16 -6.98
C GLY A 118 -18.24 -21.66 -7.29
N ILE A 119 -17.25 -20.97 -6.73
CA ILE A 119 -17.06 -19.53 -6.98
C ILE A 119 -16.64 -19.32 -8.44
N PRO A 120 -17.37 -18.48 -9.21
CA PRO A 120 -17.01 -18.14 -10.58
C PRO A 120 -15.61 -17.55 -10.68
N ALA A 121 -14.83 -18.02 -11.66
CA ALA A 121 -13.42 -17.64 -11.79
C ALA A 121 -13.25 -16.13 -12.04
N ASP A 122 -14.14 -15.54 -12.85
CA ASP A 122 -14.18 -14.10 -13.17
C ASP A 122 -14.26 -13.19 -11.94
N LEU A 123 -14.81 -13.69 -10.83
CA LEU A 123 -14.93 -12.94 -9.58
C LEU A 123 -13.71 -13.09 -8.66
N LEU A 124 -12.87 -14.10 -8.86
CA LEU A 124 -11.72 -14.33 -7.98
C LEU A 124 -10.60 -13.31 -8.24
N TRP A 125 -9.84 -12.97 -7.20
CA TRP A 125 -8.64 -12.11 -7.30
C TRP A 125 -7.37 -12.90 -7.66
N PHE A 126 -7.49 -14.21 -7.85
CA PHE A 126 -6.43 -15.14 -8.26
C PHE A 126 -6.92 -16.06 -9.38
N ASP A 127 -5.99 -16.61 -10.16
CA ASP A 127 -6.35 -17.50 -11.27
C ASP A 127 -6.45 -18.97 -10.82
N ARG A 128 -7.45 -19.68 -11.33
CA ARG A 128 -7.61 -21.12 -11.11
C ARG A 128 -6.84 -21.91 -12.19
N PRO A 129 -6.10 -22.97 -11.83
CA PRO A 129 -5.44 -23.83 -12.82
C PRO A 129 -6.46 -24.40 -13.81
N GLY A 130 -6.30 -24.09 -15.10
CA GLY A 130 -7.17 -24.58 -16.19
C GLY A 130 -8.42 -23.74 -16.48
N ASP A 131 -8.71 -22.72 -15.67
CA ASP A 131 -9.86 -21.81 -15.84
C ASP A 131 -9.44 -20.36 -15.53
N PRO A 132 -8.67 -19.73 -16.45
CA PRO A 132 -8.19 -18.38 -16.27
C PRO A 132 -9.34 -17.37 -16.39
N ARG A 133 -9.27 -16.31 -15.59
CA ARG A 133 -10.34 -15.29 -15.53
C ARG A 133 -10.51 -14.62 -16.90
N GLN A 134 -11.74 -14.60 -17.41
CA GLN A 134 -12.09 -13.79 -18.59
C GLN A 134 -12.09 -12.30 -18.19
N ARG A 135 -11.01 -11.58 -18.52
CA ARG A 135 -10.97 -10.13 -18.36
C ARG A 135 -11.83 -9.49 -19.43
N GLN A 136 -12.92 -8.85 -19.02
CA GLN A 136 -13.65 -7.95 -19.89
C GLN A 136 -12.68 -6.83 -20.31
N PRO A 137 -12.46 -6.60 -21.62
CA PRO A 137 -11.60 -5.52 -22.07
C PRO A 137 -12.21 -4.21 -21.60
N ALA A 138 -11.47 -3.47 -20.78
CA ALA A 138 -11.82 -2.08 -20.50
C ALA A 138 -11.77 -1.31 -21.82
N ASP A 139 -12.72 -0.39 -22.04
CA ASP A 139 -12.68 0.53 -23.17
C ASP A 139 -11.29 1.16 -23.26
N PRO A 140 -10.61 1.08 -24.42
CA PRO A 140 -9.30 1.66 -24.55
C PRO A 140 -9.42 3.18 -24.39
N PRO A 141 -8.55 3.83 -23.59
CA PRO A 141 -8.42 5.27 -23.65
C PRO A 141 -8.04 5.64 -25.09
N ARG A 142 -8.68 6.68 -25.65
CA ARG A 142 -8.37 7.21 -26.98
C ARG A 142 -6.90 7.65 -27.00
N SER A 143 -6.03 6.79 -27.52
CA SER A 143 -4.64 7.11 -27.81
C SER A 143 -4.60 8.06 -29.01
N ARG A 144 -3.99 9.23 -28.81
CA ARG A 144 -3.39 9.96 -29.92
C ARG A 144 -2.20 9.13 -30.37
N GLU A 145 -2.28 8.57 -31.57
CA GLU A 145 -1.15 8.01 -32.29
C GLU A 145 -0.12 9.14 -32.46
N SER A 146 0.95 9.06 -31.67
CA SER A 146 2.20 9.70 -31.99
C SER A 146 3.26 8.61 -31.89
N ASP A 147 3.70 8.16 -33.06
CA ASP A 147 4.80 7.23 -33.25
C ASP A 147 6.03 7.70 -32.46
N VAL A 148 6.32 7.06 -31.34
CA VAL A 148 7.61 7.20 -30.66
C VAL A 148 8.14 5.80 -30.35
N GLU A 149 9.37 5.62 -30.80
CA GLU A 149 10.11 4.37 -30.95
C GLU A 149 10.50 3.79 -29.59
N LEU A 150 9.90 2.64 -29.24
CA LEU A 150 10.12 1.92 -27.98
C LEU A 150 11.39 1.07 -28.08
N LEU A 151 12.50 1.45 -27.45
CA LEU A 151 13.72 0.62 -27.41
C LEU A 151 14.15 0.09 -28.81
N GLY A 152 13.87 0.82 -29.90
CA GLY A 152 14.17 0.34 -31.27
C GLY A 152 13.39 -0.90 -31.74
N VAL A 153 12.24 -1.23 -31.14
CA VAL A 153 11.38 -2.35 -31.55
C VAL A 153 10.20 -1.84 -32.36
N ALA A 154 10.13 -2.21 -33.63
CA ALA A 154 8.89 -2.09 -34.41
C ALA A 154 7.82 -2.99 -33.79
N ALA A 155 6.66 -2.42 -33.46
CA ALA A 155 5.50 -3.18 -33.02
C ALA A 155 5.18 -4.26 -34.06
N ALA A 156 5.35 -5.53 -33.69
CA ALA A 156 4.76 -6.61 -34.45
C ALA A 156 3.26 -6.56 -34.20
N ASP A 157 2.52 -6.11 -35.20
CA ASP A 157 1.06 -6.12 -35.23
C ASP A 157 0.53 -7.50 -34.86
N GLY A 158 -0.10 -7.61 -33.68
CA GLY A 158 -0.75 -8.83 -33.23
C GLY A 158 -0.53 -9.11 -31.75
N GLY A 159 -1.59 -8.93 -30.95
CA GLY A 159 -1.58 -9.14 -29.50
C GLY A 159 -1.06 -10.52 -29.10
N GLY A 160 0.16 -10.55 -28.55
CA GLY A 160 0.78 -11.78 -28.05
C GLY A 160 2.18 -11.59 -27.46
N GLY A 161 2.58 -10.38 -27.08
CA GLY A 161 3.92 -10.10 -26.53
C GLY A 161 4.10 -10.59 -25.09
N PRO A 162 5.35 -10.90 -24.66
CA PRO A 162 5.69 -11.43 -23.33
C PRO A 162 5.50 -10.45 -22.16
N TYR A 163 5.13 -9.21 -22.46
CA TYR A 163 4.85 -8.15 -21.52
C TYR A 163 3.69 -7.28 -22.01
N ARG A 164 2.96 -6.65 -21.10
CA ARG A 164 1.91 -5.69 -21.42
C ARG A 164 2.25 -4.32 -20.86
N VAL A 165 2.34 -3.30 -21.71
CA VAL A 165 2.51 -1.91 -21.26
C VAL A 165 1.27 -1.48 -20.46
N LEU A 166 1.49 -1.11 -19.21
CA LEU A 166 0.50 -0.63 -18.24
C LEU A 166 0.42 0.89 -18.21
N ALA A 167 1.54 1.58 -18.43
CA ALA A 167 1.61 3.04 -18.47
C ALA A 167 2.93 3.49 -19.11
N GLU A 168 2.91 4.69 -19.69
CA GLU A 168 4.06 5.36 -20.31
C GLU A 168 4.27 6.72 -19.63
N VAL A 169 5.47 6.97 -19.10
CA VAL A 169 5.85 8.24 -18.48
C VAL A 169 7.29 8.59 -18.88
N GLY A 170 7.46 9.51 -19.82
CA GLY A 170 8.79 9.86 -20.33
C GLY A 170 9.45 8.66 -21.01
N GLU A 171 10.66 8.29 -20.61
CA GLU A 171 11.37 7.10 -21.11
C GLU A 171 10.94 5.78 -20.44
N VAL A 172 9.96 5.84 -19.54
CA VAL A 172 9.64 4.74 -18.61
C VAL A 172 8.36 4.05 -19.03
N ILE A 173 8.49 2.78 -19.36
CA ILE A 173 7.37 1.93 -19.77
C ILE A 173 7.11 0.95 -18.64
N ILE A 174 6.02 1.16 -17.91
CA ILE A 174 5.59 0.23 -16.86
C ILE A 174 4.98 -0.98 -17.57
N VAL A 175 5.55 -2.17 -17.39
CA VAL A 175 5.05 -3.39 -18.04
C VAL A 175 4.63 -4.46 -17.02
N ALA A 176 3.49 -5.09 -17.28
CA ALA A 176 3.12 -6.35 -16.64
C ALA A 176 3.82 -7.49 -17.38
N VAL A 177 4.74 -8.19 -16.70
CA VAL A 177 5.38 -9.39 -17.24
C VAL A 177 4.72 -10.62 -16.63
N ASP A 178 4.43 -11.63 -17.45
CA ASP A 178 3.92 -12.90 -16.96
C ASP A 178 4.98 -13.63 -16.10
N ARG A 179 4.55 -14.23 -14.98
CA ARG A 179 5.44 -14.90 -14.01
C ARG A 179 6.25 -16.04 -14.64
N ARG A 180 5.72 -16.75 -15.65
CA ARG A 180 6.46 -17.81 -16.34
C ARG A 180 7.50 -17.24 -17.28
N THR A 181 7.22 -16.12 -17.94
CA THR A 181 8.22 -15.40 -18.76
C THR A 181 9.35 -14.85 -17.91
N PHE A 182 9.03 -14.30 -16.74
CA PHE A 182 10.02 -13.82 -15.77
C PHE A 182 10.95 -14.93 -15.27
N LEU A 183 10.40 -16.12 -14.97
CA LEU A 183 11.21 -17.26 -14.53
C LEU A 183 11.92 -17.98 -15.68
N ALA A 184 11.37 -17.97 -16.89
CA ALA A 184 12.01 -18.53 -18.10
C ALA A 184 13.19 -17.67 -18.60
N GLY A 185 13.19 -16.36 -18.29
CA GLY A 185 14.30 -15.43 -18.60
C GLY A 185 15.54 -15.57 -17.71
N SER A 186 15.56 -16.49 -16.75
CA SER A 186 16.68 -16.71 -15.83
C SER A 186 17.91 -17.41 -16.47
N GLY A 187 17.90 -17.63 -17.78
CA GLY A 187 19.05 -18.06 -18.56
C GLY A 187 19.82 -16.90 -19.18
N ALA A 188 20.67 -16.22 -18.41
CA ALA A 188 21.81 -15.42 -18.86
C ALA A 188 21.63 -14.53 -20.13
N GLY A 189 20.46 -13.91 -20.32
CA GLY A 189 20.17 -13.04 -21.47
C GLY A 189 19.78 -11.64 -21.02
N LEU A 190 20.42 -10.62 -21.61
CA LEU A 190 20.00 -9.23 -21.46
C LEU A 190 19.07 -8.87 -22.63
N LEU A 191 18.01 -8.11 -22.35
CA LEU A 191 17.17 -7.51 -23.38
C LEU A 191 17.71 -6.11 -23.69
N VAL A 192 18.45 -5.98 -24.79
CA VAL A 192 18.84 -4.69 -25.37
C VAL A 192 18.08 -4.55 -26.68
N GLY A 193 17.23 -3.53 -26.77
CA GLY A 193 16.44 -3.25 -27.96
C GLY A 193 15.58 -4.42 -28.49
N GLY A 194 14.99 -5.21 -27.59
CA GLY A 194 14.10 -6.32 -27.96
C GLY A 194 14.77 -7.57 -28.52
N GLN A 195 16.11 -7.64 -28.57
CA GLN A 195 16.86 -8.84 -28.91
C GLN A 195 17.39 -9.49 -27.62
N ALA A 196 17.26 -10.81 -27.50
CA ALA A 196 17.97 -11.59 -26.50
C ALA A 196 19.43 -11.72 -26.94
N VAL A 197 20.31 -10.93 -26.33
CA VAL A 197 21.73 -10.92 -26.70
C VAL A 197 22.46 -12.01 -25.90
N PRO A 198 23.16 -12.96 -26.54
CA PRO A 198 24.08 -13.86 -25.86
C PRO A 198 25.20 -13.02 -25.21
N VAL A 199 25.46 -13.22 -23.93
CA VAL A 199 26.47 -12.44 -23.19
C VAL A 199 27.89 -12.84 -23.66
N GLU A 200 28.40 -12.15 -24.68
CA GLU A 200 29.70 -12.46 -25.31
C GLU A 200 30.91 -11.76 -24.64
N SER A 201 30.72 -10.91 -23.63
CA SER A 201 31.79 -10.45 -22.74
C SER A 201 31.24 -9.93 -21.39
N PRO A 202 31.59 -10.55 -20.25
CA PRO A 202 31.00 -10.23 -18.94
C PRO A 202 31.28 -8.81 -18.41
N GLY A 203 32.36 -8.15 -18.85
CA GLY A 203 32.88 -6.93 -18.21
C GLY A 203 32.25 -5.62 -18.72
N GLN A 204 32.05 -5.47 -20.03
CA GLN A 204 31.52 -4.23 -20.62
C GLN A 204 29.99 -4.18 -20.61
N VAL A 205 29.32 -5.34 -20.76
CA VAL A 205 27.85 -5.44 -20.62
C VAL A 205 27.40 -5.13 -19.20
N ALA A 206 28.21 -5.51 -18.21
CA ALA A 206 27.88 -5.29 -16.80
C ALA A 206 27.79 -3.81 -16.40
N GLY A 207 28.63 -2.93 -16.96
CA GLY A 207 28.59 -1.50 -16.66
C GLY A 207 27.31 -0.82 -17.15
N GLN A 208 26.94 -1.06 -18.42
CA GLN A 208 25.71 -0.50 -18.99
C GLN A 208 24.44 -1.00 -18.28
N VAL A 209 24.45 -2.26 -17.82
CA VAL A 209 23.34 -2.82 -17.03
C VAL A 209 23.23 -2.13 -15.67
N VAL A 210 24.35 -1.89 -15.00
CA VAL A 210 24.40 -1.14 -13.74
C VAL A 210 23.87 0.28 -13.94
N ASP A 211 24.33 0.97 -14.99
CA ASP A 211 23.89 2.34 -15.31
C ASP A 211 22.38 2.37 -15.59
N HIS A 212 21.87 1.40 -16.36
CA HIS A 212 20.45 1.29 -16.65
C HIS A 212 19.61 1.07 -15.39
N LEU A 213 19.97 0.07 -14.56
CA LEU A 213 19.26 -0.22 -13.32
C LEU A 213 19.30 0.98 -12.37
N THR A 214 20.45 1.65 -12.27
CA THR A 214 20.60 2.83 -11.43
C THR A 214 19.75 4.01 -11.96
N GLY A 215 19.73 4.25 -13.27
CA GLY A 215 18.92 5.29 -13.90
C GLY A 215 17.40 5.09 -13.72
N GLN A 216 16.94 3.83 -13.61
CA GLN A 216 15.53 3.53 -13.35
C GLN A 216 15.03 3.98 -11.97
N ILE A 217 15.90 4.30 -11.02
CA ILE A 217 15.47 4.70 -9.68
C ILE A 217 14.70 6.03 -9.71
N GLU A 218 15.19 7.03 -10.45
CA GLU A 218 14.51 8.33 -10.63
C GLU A 218 13.15 8.14 -11.34
N SER A 219 13.10 7.20 -12.27
CA SER A 219 11.88 6.82 -12.98
C SER A 219 10.80 6.30 -12.02
N PHE A 220 11.19 5.52 -11.01
CA PHE A 220 10.28 5.08 -9.96
C PHE A 220 9.85 6.20 -9.00
N TYR A 221 10.65 7.26 -8.83
CA TYR A 221 10.21 8.47 -8.13
C TYR A 221 9.08 9.18 -8.89
N ALA A 222 9.28 9.41 -10.19
CA ALA A 222 8.25 10.02 -11.03
C ALA A 222 6.97 9.17 -11.09
N ALA A 223 7.09 7.85 -11.25
CA ALA A 223 5.96 6.95 -11.30
C ALA A 223 5.15 6.91 -9.98
N GLU A 224 5.82 6.93 -8.82
CA GLU A 224 5.13 6.95 -7.52
C GLU A 224 4.32 8.24 -7.33
N ALA A 225 4.88 9.37 -7.74
CA ALA A 225 4.21 10.66 -7.62
C ALA A 225 2.85 10.66 -8.34
N VAL A 226 2.75 9.95 -9.47
CA VAL A 226 1.53 9.87 -10.30
C VAL A 226 0.60 8.73 -9.87
N TYR A 227 1.12 7.52 -9.71
CA TYR A 227 0.29 6.31 -9.54
C TYR A 227 0.17 5.82 -8.09
N GLY A 228 0.87 6.48 -7.16
CA GLY A 228 0.92 6.06 -5.77
C GLY A 228 1.84 4.85 -5.52
N PRO A 229 2.10 4.51 -4.25
CA PRO A 229 3.10 3.52 -3.89
C PRO A 229 2.72 2.09 -4.32
N ARG A 230 1.45 1.71 -4.17
CA ARG A 230 0.99 0.32 -4.42
C ARG A 230 1.15 -0.12 -5.87
N ALA A 231 0.96 0.79 -6.81
CA ALA A 231 1.11 0.50 -8.23
C ALA A 231 2.57 0.28 -8.65
N VAL A 232 3.52 0.93 -7.95
CA VAL A 232 4.95 0.92 -8.30
C VAL A 232 5.70 -0.26 -7.66
N ILE A 233 5.26 -0.72 -6.48
CA ILE A 233 5.90 -1.81 -5.72
C ILE A 233 6.26 -3.05 -6.58
N PRO A 234 5.36 -3.62 -7.40
CA PRO A 234 5.68 -4.83 -8.17
C PRO A 234 6.86 -4.63 -9.13
N SER A 235 6.93 -3.48 -9.80
CA SER A 235 8.01 -3.16 -10.73
C SER A 235 9.36 -3.03 -10.02
N VAL A 236 9.38 -2.39 -8.85
CA VAL A 236 10.63 -2.25 -8.07
C VAL A 236 11.10 -3.61 -7.54
N LEU A 237 10.18 -4.49 -7.12
CA LEU A 237 10.53 -5.87 -6.70
C LEU A 237 11.17 -6.67 -7.83
N VAL A 238 10.66 -6.54 -9.06
CA VAL A 238 11.23 -7.19 -10.25
C VAL A 238 12.66 -6.73 -10.50
N GLN A 239 12.91 -5.42 -10.46
CA GLN A 239 14.26 -4.88 -10.66
C GLN A 239 15.22 -5.23 -9.53
N GLN A 240 14.73 -5.26 -8.28
CA GLN A 240 15.53 -5.69 -7.14
C GLN A 240 15.93 -7.17 -7.25
N GLU A 241 15.01 -8.05 -7.65
CA GLU A 241 15.31 -9.48 -7.81
C GLU A 241 16.33 -9.73 -8.93
N LEU A 242 16.18 -9.03 -10.07
CA LEU A 242 17.19 -9.04 -11.14
C LEU A 242 18.55 -8.57 -10.63
N THR A 243 18.58 -7.44 -9.92
CA THR A 243 19.82 -6.87 -9.36
C THR A 243 20.49 -7.85 -8.39
N ARG A 244 19.71 -8.51 -7.53
CA ARG A 244 20.19 -9.52 -6.57
C ARG A 244 20.84 -10.73 -7.27
N GLN A 245 20.25 -11.20 -8.37
CA GLN A 245 20.83 -12.28 -9.17
C GLN A 245 22.16 -11.85 -9.82
N LEU A 246 22.20 -10.64 -10.39
CA LEU A 246 23.40 -10.06 -10.98
C LEU A 246 24.52 -9.85 -9.96
N VAL A 247 24.19 -9.42 -8.74
CA VAL A 247 25.15 -9.36 -7.62
C VAL A 247 25.79 -10.74 -7.42
N GLY A 248 25.00 -11.81 -7.35
CA GLY A 248 25.50 -13.19 -7.17
C GLY A 248 26.45 -13.67 -8.28
N ALA A 249 26.24 -13.20 -9.51
CA ALA A 249 27.06 -13.55 -10.67
C ALA A 249 28.30 -12.66 -10.87
N SER A 250 28.36 -11.50 -10.20
CA SER A 250 29.38 -10.46 -10.45
C SER A 250 30.52 -10.46 -9.42
N ARG A 251 31.67 -9.86 -9.79
CA ARG A 251 32.85 -9.67 -8.94
C ARG A 251 33.44 -8.26 -9.11
N GLY A 252 34.33 -7.86 -8.21
CA GLY A 252 35.07 -6.59 -8.31
C GLY A 252 34.17 -5.35 -8.25
N ALA A 253 34.53 -4.33 -9.03
CA ALA A 253 33.84 -3.03 -9.07
C ALA A 253 32.35 -3.15 -9.45
N ILE A 254 32.04 -3.92 -10.50
CA ILE A 254 30.67 -4.18 -10.94
C ILE A 254 29.80 -4.74 -9.80
N ARG A 255 30.32 -5.70 -9.02
CA ARG A 255 29.59 -6.23 -7.87
C ARG A 255 29.32 -5.14 -6.83
N GLN A 256 30.28 -4.24 -6.59
CA GLN A 256 30.10 -3.13 -5.66
C GLN A 256 29.03 -2.15 -6.15
N ASP A 257 29.01 -1.84 -7.44
CA ASP A 257 28.01 -0.93 -7.99
C ASP A 257 26.60 -1.56 -7.95
N LEU A 258 26.47 -2.84 -8.29
CA LEU A 258 25.21 -3.57 -8.14
C LEU A 258 24.73 -3.66 -6.68
N LEU A 259 25.66 -3.73 -5.70
CA LEU A 259 25.29 -3.67 -4.29
C LEU A 259 24.72 -2.29 -3.91
N ARG A 260 25.30 -1.20 -4.44
CA ARG A 260 24.75 0.15 -4.27
C ARG A 260 23.37 0.28 -4.91
N THR A 261 23.20 -0.21 -6.14
CA THR A 261 21.90 -0.21 -6.83
C THR A 261 20.87 -1.04 -6.06
N SER A 262 21.25 -2.21 -5.54
CA SER A 262 20.42 -3.04 -4.68
C SER A 262 20.03 -2.33 -3.38
N ALA A 263 20.96 -1.61 -2.74
CA ALA A 263 20.65 -0.81 -1.55
C ALA A 263 19.64 0.31 -1.87
N ALA A 264 19.75 0.93 -3.05
CA ALA A 264 18.81 1.96 -3.47
C ALA A 264 17.41 1.39 -3.76
N TYR A 265 17.30 0.22 -4.41
CA TYR A 265 15.99 -0.43 -4.61
C TYR A 265 15.34 -0.89 -3.30
N THR A 266 16.11 -1.47 -2.37
CA THR A 266 15.56 -1.86 -1.05
C THR A 266 15.17 -0.64 -0.23
N GLY A 267 15.94 0.45 -0.30
CA GLY A 267 15.57 1.74 0.31
C GLY A 267 14.28 2.30 -0.29
N ARG A 268 14.08 2.14 -1.60
CA ARG A 268 12.85 2.52 -2.28
C ARG A 268 11.66 1.65 -1.85
N LEU A 269 11.84 0.34 -1.76
CA LEU A 269 10.81 -0.59 -1.27
C LEU A 269 10.43 -0.30 0.18
N THR A 270 11.39 0.10 1.01
CA THR A 270 11.17 0.56 2.38
C THR A 270 10.15 1.70 2.39
N TRP A 271 10.42 2.78 1.65
CA TRP A 271 9.53 3.93 1.56
C TRP A 271 8.15 3.57 0.97
N LEU A 272 8.12 2.82 -0.15
CA LEU A 272 6.86 2.46 -0.81
C LEU A 272 5.95 1.62 0.10
N ARG A 273 6.54 0.68 0.86
CA ARG A 273 5.80 -0.13 1.83
C ARG A 273 5.32 0.69 3.02
N GLN A 274 6.16 1.60 3.50
CA GLN A 274 5.80 2.54 4.56
C GLN A 274 4.61 3.43 4.15
N ASP A 275 4.66 4.08 2.99
CA ASP A 275 3.56 4.94 2.50
C ASP A 275 2.26 4.14 2.21
N ALA A 276 2.41 2.87 1.83
CA ALA A 276 1.31 1.93 1.68
C ALA A 276 0.72 1.41 3.01
N GLY A 277 1.33 1.74 4.16
CA GLY A 277 0.90 1.34 5.52
C GLY A 277 1.38 -0.05 5.96
N ASP A 278 2.24 -0.70 5.18
CA ASP A 278 2.77 -2.03 5.44
C ASP A 278 4.10 -1.93 6.21
N PHE A 279 4.01 -1.46 7.46
CA PHE A 279 5.20 -1.16 8.27
C PHE A 279 6.05 -2.40 8.57
N ALA A 280 5.42 -3.57 8.73
CA ALA A 280 6.15 -4.82 8.97
C ALA A 280 7.08 -5.17 7.80
N THR A 281 6.56 -5.09 6.57
CA THR A 281 7.37 -5.33 5.36
C THR A 281 8.35 -4.19 5.12
N ALA A 282 7.97 -2.94 5.40
CA ALA A 282 8.88 -1.80 5.32
C ALA A 282 10.10 -2.00 6.23
N SER A 283 9.92 -2.45 7.48
CA SER A 283 11.02 -2.75 8.40
C SER A 283 11.93 -3.89 7.92
N GLN A 284 11.37 -4.90 7.24
CA GLN A 284 12.17 -5.96 6.64
C GLN A 284 13.09 -5.42 5.53
N TRP A 285 12.53 -4.62 4.61
CA TRP A 285 13.33 -3.97 3.56
C TRP A 285 14.36 -3.00 4.14
N ALA A 286 14.02 -2.25 5.20
CA ALA A 286 14.95 -1.35 5.86
C ALA A 286 16.16 -2.11 6.46
N ASN A 287 15.93 -3.30 7.02
CA ASN A 287 17.00 -4.16 7.51
C ASN A 287 17.90 -4.67 6.37
N GLU A 288 17.30 -5.03 5.23
CA GLU A 288 18.07 -5.43 4.04
C GLU A 288 18.87 -4.25 3.47
N THR A 289 18.30 -3.04 3.44
CA THR A 289 19.04 -1.83 3.06
C THR A 289 20.24 -1.62 3.97
N LEU A 290 20.08 -1.72 5.30
CA LEU A 290 21.19 -1.59 6.25
C LEU A 290 22.29 -2.63 6.00
N GLU A 291 21.93 -3.90 5.80
CA GLU A 291 22.87 -4.98 5.51
C GLU A 291 23.66 -4.71 4.21
N LEU A 292 22.96 -4.30 3.15
CA LEU A 292 23.58 -3.95 1.87
C LEU A 292 24.48 -2.73 2.00
N SER A 293 24.06 -1.69 2.71
CA SER A 293 24.86 -0.48 2.97
C SER A 293 26.16 -0.82 3.69
N HIS A 294 26.13 -1.71 4.67
CA HIS A 294 27.33 -2.20 5.34
C HIS A 294 28.26 -2.98 4.42
N ARG A 295 27.71 -3.75 3.48
CA ARG A 295 28.52 -4.47 2.47
C ARG A 295 29.15 -3.56 1.42
N VAL A 296 28.48 -2.46 1.07
CA VAL A 296 29.04 -1.40 0.24
C VAL A 296 30.17 -0.67 1.00
N GLY A 297 30.03 -0.53 2.32
CA GLY A 297 31.02 0.14 3.16
C GLY A 297 30.99 1.67 3.07
N ASP A 298 29.89 2.24 2.58
CA ASP A 298 29.69 3.69 2.49
C ASP A 298 29.00 4.20 3.77
N ALA A 299 29.74 5.00 4.54
CA ALA A 299 29.25 5.57 5.78
C ALA A 299 28.00 6.44 5.60
N GLN A 300 27.93 7.25 4.52
CA GLN A 300 26.77 8.11 4.27
C GLN A 300 25.53 7.26 4.00
N LEU A 301 25.67 6.20 3.21
CA LEU A 301 24.58 5.28 2.88
C LEU A 301 24.11 4.48 4.10
N ILE A 302 25.02 4.08 4.99
CA ILE A 302 24.66 3.44 6.27
C ILE A 302 23.84 4.38 7.14
N ARG A 303 24.28 5.64 7.29
CA ARG A 303 23.55 6.64 8.08
C ARG A 303 22.19 6.97 7.45
N HIS A 304 22.13 7.13 6.14
CA HIS A 304 20.87 7.31 5.41
C HIS A 304 19.88 6.17 5.67
N ALA A 305 20.36 4.92 5.63
CA ALA A 305 19.53 3.73 5.89
C ALA A 305 19.01 3.68 7.33
N LEU A 306 19.82 4.10 8.32
CA LEU A 306 19.38 4.24 9.71
C LEU A 306 18.24 5.26 9.84
N VAL A 307 18.38 6.42 9.19
CA VAL A 307 17.35 7.47 9.23
C VAL A 307 16.06 7.01 8.54
N ASN A 308 16.15 6.32 7.40
CA ASN A 308 14.97 5.74 6.75
C ASN A 308 14.24 4.74 7.67
N LYS A 309 14.98 3.95 8.45
CA LYS A 309 14.38 3.07 9.45
C LYS A 309 13.75 3.85 10.61
N ALA A 310 14.38 4.93 11.05
CA ALA A 310 13.84 5.82 12.09
C ALA A 310 12.51 6.46 11.68
N MET A 311 12.31 6.74 10.38
CA MET A 311 11.03 7.20 9.86
C MET A 311 9.89 6.20 10.11
N ILE A 312 10.17 4.90 10.02
CA ILE A 312 9.17 3.86 10.32
C ILE A 312 8.81 3.88 11.81
N CYS A 313 9.80 4.00 12.70
CA CYS A 313 9.56 4.15 14.14
C CYS A 313 8.67 5.37 14.43
N THR A 314 8.94 6.50 13.77
CA THR A 314 8.12 7.71 13.90
C THR A 314 6.67 7.50 13.47
N ASP A 315 6.44 6.83 12.33
CA ASP A 315 5.09 6.53 11.85
C ASP A 315 4.37 5.52 12.76
N GLN A 316 5.11 4.66 13.47
CA GLN A 316 4.60 3.77 14.51
C GLN A 316 4.41 4.44 15.88
N ARG A 317 4.65 5.76 15.99
CA ARG A 317 4.62 6.55 17.23
C ARG A 317 5.67 6.13 18.27
N ASP A 318 6.75 5.47 17.84
CA ASP A 318 7.90 5.12 18.67
C ASP A 318 8.96 6.24 18.64
N GLY A 319 8.80 7.20 19.55
CA GLY A 319 9.74 8.33 19.69
C GLY A 319 11.12 7.90 20.17
N ALA A 320 11.20 6.95 21.11
CA ALA A 320 12.47 6.47 21.66
C ALA A 320 13.28 5.72 20.61
N GLY A 321 12.66 4.77 19.89
CA GLY A 321 13.33 4.04 18.81
C GLY A 321 13.72 4.94 17.63
N THR A 322 12.96 6.03 17.39
CA THR A 322 13.37 7.07 16.44
C THR A 322 14.69 7.70 16.87
N LEU A 323 14.80 8.13 18.14
CA LEU A 323 16.00 8.78 18.66
C LEU A 323 17.19 7.82 18.70
N ASP A 324 17.01 6.58 19.15
CA ASP A 324 18.08 5.56 19.17
C ASP A 324 18.74 5.42 17.78
N LEU A 325 17.93 5.38 16.73
CA LEU A 325 18.41 5.24 15.35
C LEU A 325 19.02 6.53 14.82
N THR A 326 18.48 7.71 15.16
CA THR A 326 19.04 8.98 14.71
C THR A 326 20.33 9.35 15.43
N ASP A 327 20.45 9.01 16.71
CA ASP A 327 21.70 9.18 17.48
C ASP A 327 22.78 8.28 16.91
N ALA A 328 22.45 7.03 16.58
CA ALA A 328 23.34 6.14 15.85
C ALA A 328 23.67 6.68 14.44
N ALA A 329 22.75 7.38 13.78
CA ALA A 329 22.99 8.00 12.48
C ALA A 329 23.94 9.21 12.58
N LEU A 330 23.83 9.99 13.65
CA LEU A 330 24.64 11.19 13.93
C LEU A 330 25.98 10.87 14.61
N ALA A 331 26.23 9.62 14.98
CA ALA A 331 27.52 9.19 15.49
C ALA A 331 28.66 9.54 14.51
N ASP A 332 29.75 10.10 15.05
CA ASP A 332 30.88 10.65 14.31
C ASP A 332 30.48 11.72 13.28
N GLU A 333 29.59 12.64 13.67
CA GLU A 333 28.98 13.66 12.79
C GLU A 333 29.96 14.41 11.87
N ALA A 334 31.22 14.58 12.30
CA ALA A 334 32.27 15.24 11.52
C ALA A 334 32.59 14.55 10.18
N VAL A 335 32.31 13.25 10.04
CA VAL A 335 32.52 12.51 8.78
C VAL A 335 31.30 12.55 7.84
N LEU A 336 30.18 13.13 8.30
CA LEU A 336 28.91 13.12 7.54
C LEU A 336 28.82 14.33 6.61
N CYS A 337 28.32 14.09 5.40
CA CYS A 337 27.97 15.17 4.49
C CYS A 337 26.75 15.95 5.03
N ALA A 338 26.59 17.20 4.58
CA ALA A 338 25.50 18.05 5.04
C ALA A 338 24.13 17.41 4.82
N LYS A 339 23.95 16.68 3.70
CA LYS A 339 22.70 15.99 3.36
C LYS A 339 22.27 14.98 4.43
N VAL A 340 23.16 14.09 4.87
CA VAL A 340 22.89 13.12 5.93
C VAL A 340 22.59 13.82 7.26
N ARG A 341 23.37 14.85 7.60
CA ARG A 341 23.19 15.60 8.86
C ARG A 341 21.82 16.26 8.92
N VAL A 342 21.41 16.95 7.85
CA VAL A 342 20.06 17.53 7.73
C VAL A 342 18.99 16.45 7.89
N GLN A 343 19.14 15.31 7.20
CA GLN A 343 18.20 14.20 7.28
C GLN A 343 18.05 13.68 8.72
N ALA A 344 19.17 13.39 9.37
CA ALA A 344 19.16 12.81 10.70
C ALA A 344 18.65 13.80 11.76
N LEU A 345 19.08 15.06 11.75
CA LEU A 345 18.61 16.10 12.67
C LEU A 345 17.10 16.37 12.52
N GLN A 346 16.63 16.46 11.28
CA GLN A 346 15.20 16.59 10.99
C GLN A 346 14.39 15.40 11.52
N GLN A 347 14.94 14.19 11.43
CA GLN A 347 14.30 13.00 11.97
C GLN A 347 14.38 12.93 13.49
N SER A 348 15.47 13.40 14.12
CA SER A 348 15.58 13.53 15.57
C SER A 348 14.53 14.48 16.13
N ALA A 349 14.27 15.60 15.44
CA ALA A 349 13.20 16.53 15.82
C ALA A 349 11.83 15.85 15.89
N HIS A 350 11.55 14.92 14.96
CA HIS A 350 10.33 14.12 15.02
C HIS A 350 10.29 13.17 16.22
N GLY A 351 11.41 12.57 16.60
CA GLY A 351 11.55 11.76 17.81
C GLY A 351 11.29 12.59 19.07
N HIS A 352 11.95 13.74 19.20
CA HIS A 352 11.74 14.68 20.31
C HIS A 352 10.28 15.15 20.41
N ALA A 353 9.65 15.47 19.28
CA ALA A 353 8.25 15.88 19.25
C ALA A 353 7.29 14.79 19.75
N LEU A 354 7.55 13.52 19.41
CA LEU A 354 6.78 12.38 19.94
C LEU A 354 6.96 12.18 21.45
N LEU A 355 8.09 12.60 22.01
CA LEU A 355 8.38 12.56 23.44
C LEU A 355 7.94 13.83 24.20
N GLY A 356 7.35 14.80 23.52
CA GLY A 356 6.89 16.05 24.14
C GLY A 356 7.96 17.13 24.33
N ASP A 357 9.17 16.94 23.78
CA ASP A 357 10.28 17.88 23.95
C ASP A 357 10.33 18.92 22.83
N ARG A 358 9.62 20.04 23.03
CA ARG A 358 9.61 21.18 22.10
C ARG A 358 11.00 21.80 21.92
N THR A 359 11.76 21.95 23.00
CA THR A 359 13.06 22.66 22.94
C THR A 359 14.07 21.87 22.12
N ALA A 360 14.16 20.56 22.32
CA ALA A 360 15.02 19.70 21.52
C ALA A 360 14.54 19.62 20.06
N THR A 361 13.22 19.60 19.84
CA THR A 361 12.62 19.66 18.49
C THR A 361 13.07 20.90 17.73
N ASP A 362 12.90 22.10 18.33
CA ASP A 362 13.26 23.36 17.70
C ASP A 362 14.79 23.45 17.47
N THR A 363 15.59 23.02 18.45
CA THR A 363 17.06 23.00 18.35
C THR A 363 17.54 22.14 17.18
N ALA A 364 17.02 20.92 17.04
CA ALA A 364 17.42 20.01 15.98
C ALA A 364 17.03 20.55 14.58
N LEU A 365 15.85 21.16 14.45
CA LEU A 365 15.42 21.79 13.21
C LEU A 365 16.24 23.04 12.87
N ASP A 366 16.60 23.87 13.85
CA ASP A 366 17.46 25.04 13.64
C ASP A 366 18.87 24.62 13.16
N GLN A 367 19.42 23.57 13.76
CA GLN A 367 20.70 22.98 13.32
C GLN A 367 20.61 22.43 11.89
N ALA A 368 19.51 21.73 11.55
CA ALA A 368 19.28 21.27 10.18
C ALA A 368 19.18 22.45 9.19
N SER A 369 18.48 23.53 9.56
CA SER A 369 18.32 24.72 8.72
C SER A 369 19.64 25.40 8.41
N ALA A 370 20.54 25.49 9.40
CA ALA A 370 21.86 26.07 9.21
C ALA A 370 22.75 25.29 8.21
N LEU A 371 22.43 24.02 7.94
CA LEU A 371 23.19 23.15 7.04
C LEU A 371 22.63 23.11 5.61
N LEU A 372 21.39 23.55 5.37
CA LEU A 372 20.74 23.43 4.05
C LEU A 372 21.54 24.05 2.90
N ALA A 373 22.16 25.21 3.12
CA ALA A 373 22.97 25.90 2.11
C ALA A 373 24.23 25.12 1.68
N ARG A 374 24.62 24.08 2.44
CA ARG A 374 25.79 23.23 2.20
C ARG A 374 25.44 21.87 1.59
N VAL A 375 24.16 21.60 1.32
CA VAL A 375 23.71 20.31 0.78
C VAL A 375 24.06 20.22 -0.71
N ASP A 376 24.95 19.29 -1.06
CA ASP A 376 25.35 18.95 -2.44
C ASP A 376 24.56 17.75 -3.02
N ASP A 377 24.74 17.51 -4.33
CA ASP A 377 24.04 16.47 -5.10
C ASP A 377 24.89 15.21 -5.32
N ASP A 378 25.92 15.01 -4.51
CA ASP A 378 26.83 13.88 -4.66
C ASP A 378 26.14 12.53 -4.42
N TYR A 379 25.03 12.55 -3.67
CA TYR A 379 24.18 11.39 -3.42
C TYR A 379 22.79 11.55 -4.07
N PRO A 380 22.29 10.52 -4.78
CA PRO A 380 21.03 10.62 -5.54
C PRO A 380 19.76 10.60 -4.66
N TRP A 381 19.89 10.19 -3.39
CA TRP A 381 18.77 10.03 -2.46
C TRP A 381 18.53 11.30 -1.61
N TYR A 382 17.36 11.35 -0.94
CA TYR A 382 16.93 12.42 -0.03
C TYR A 382 17.02 13.85 -0.62
N ASN A 383 16.66 14.00 -1.89
CA ASN A 383 16.68 15.32 -2.56
C ASN A 383 15.52 16.25 -2.18
N ALA A 384 14.56 15.78 -1.38
CA ALA A 384 13.41 16.56 -0.92
C ALA A 384 13.80 17.84 -0.18
N CYS A 385 14.86 17.79 0.64
CA CYS A 385 15.34 18.95 1.41
C CYS A 385 15.82 20.13 0.54
N ARG A 386 16.06 19.92 -0.76
CA ARG A 386 16.41 20.97 -1.73
C ARG A 386 15.31 21.26 -2.74
N ARG A 387 14.55 20.25 -3.15
CA ARG A 387 13.52 20.37 -4.18
C ARG A 387 12.21 20.96 -3.66
N THR A 388 11.96 20.88 -2.34
CA THR A 388 10.72 21.35 -1.73
C THR A 388 10.95 22.71 -1.05
N PRO A 389 10.28 23.79 -1.50
CA PRO A 389 10.30 25.07 -0.81
C PRO A 389 9.84 24.92 0.65
N ASN A 390 10.46 25.67 1.56
CA ASN A 390 10.14 25.66 2.99
C ASN A 390 10.12 24.26 3.62
N TYR A 391 11.02 23.37 3.15
CA TYR A 391 11.06 21.98 3.58
C TYR A 391 11.13 21.84 5.11
N LEU A 392 12.03 22.55 5.79
CA LEU A 392 12.19 22.41 7.23
C LEU A 392 11.07 23.08 8.03
N GLU A 393 10.44 24.12 7.49
CA GLU A 393 9.23 24.72 8.08
C GLU A 393 8.06 23.72 8.03
N ALA A 394 7.91 22.95 6.94
CA ALA A 394 6.93 21.86 6.87
C ALA A 394 7.21 20.77 7.92
N GLN A 395 8.48 20.45 8.16
CA GLN A 395 8.87 19.49 9.22
C GLN A 395 8.59 20.06 10.62
N ARG A 396 8.82 21.36 10.84
CA ARG A 396 8.48 22.04 12.09
C ARG A 396 6.99 22.03 12.37
N ALA A 397 6.17 22.39 11.38
CA ALA A 397 4.72 22.36 11.47
C ALA A 397 4.21 20.94 11.78
N THR A 398 4.81 19.91 11.16
CA THR A 398 4.52 18.50 11.46
C THR A 398 4.88 18.14 12.91
N CYS A 399 6.02 18.60 13.42
CA CYS A 399 6.42 18.37 14.81
C CYS A 399 5.49 19.09 15.80
N TYR A 400 5.06 20.31 15.49
CA TYR A 400 4.14 21.06 16.33
C TYR A 400 2.77 20.38 16.42
N ASN A 401 2.27 19.81 15.33
CA ASN A 401 1.09 18.94 15.38
C ASN A 401 1.27 17.74 16.31
N ARG A 402 2.45 17.12 16.34
CA ARG A 402 2.72 15.99 17.25
C ARG A 402 2.81 16.41 18.71
N LEU A 403 3.27 17.63 18.96
CA LEU A 403 3.30 18.26 20.28
C LEU A 403 1.93 18.79 20.73
N GLY A 404 0.90 18.77 19.86
CA GLY A 404 -0.42 19.34 20.13
C GLY A 404 -0.46 20.87 20.07
N LEU A 405 0.54 21.50 19.46
CA LEU A 405 0.67 22.96 19.33
C LEU A 405 -0.08 23.45 18.08
N GLY A 406 -1.40 23.23 18.05
CA GLY A 406 -2.25 23.46 16.88
C GLY A 406 -2.17 24.88 16.32
N THR A 407 -2.16 25.90 17.19
CA THR A 407 -2.11 27.32 16.79
C THR A 407 -0.81 27.68 16.07
N GLU A 408 0.34 27.25 16.61
CA GLU A 408 1.64 27.47 15.97
C GLU A 408 1.80 26.64 14.69
N ALA A 409 1.36 25.38 14.71
CA ALA A 409 1.40 24.50 13.55
C ALA A 409 0.58 25.06 12.38
N ARG A 410 -0.64 25.55 12.66
CA ARG A 410 -1.53 26.17 11.68
C ARG A 410 -0.85 27.32 10.95
N THR A 411 -0.23 28.23 11.71
CA THR A 411 0.44 29.41 11.15
C THR A 411 1.55 29.01 10.18
N LEU A 412 2.35 27.99 10.53
CA LEU A 412 3.40 27.47 9.65
C LEU A 412 2.83 26.76 8.44
N TRP A 413 1.77 25.96 8.58
CA TRP A 413 1.15 25.27 7.45
C TRP A 413 0.54 26.25 6.44
N GLU A 414 -0.16 27.29 6.90
CA GLU A 414 -0.70 28.35 6.03
C GLU A 414 0.42 29.01 5.21
N GLN A 415 1.57 29.30 5.85
CA GLN A 415 2.76 29.84 5.17
C GLN A 415 3.35 28.86 4.15
N VAL A 416 3.54 27.59 4.55
CA VAL A 416 4.16 26.56 3.70
C VAL A 416 3.27 26.28 2.48
N ILE A 417 1.96 26.10 2.67
CA ILE A 417 1.00 25.84 1.61
C ILE A 417 0.90 27.03 0.66
N GLY A 418 0.86 28.26 1.19
CA GLY A 418 0.82 29.48 0.39
C GLY A 418 2.03 29.68 -0.53
N ALA A 419 3.16 29.03 -0.23
CA ALA A 419 4.39 29.08 -1.02
C ALA A 419 4.53 27.92 -2.03
N LEU A 420 3.61 26.93 -2.03
CA LEU A 420 3.69 25.79 -2.95
C LEU A 420 3.42 26.22 -4.40
N PRO A 421 4.17 25.68 -5.38
CA PRO A 421 3.89 25.93 -6.78
C PRO A 421 2.58 25.22 -7.21
N PRO A 422 1.82 25.75 -8.18
CA PRO A 422 0.54 25.18 -8.61
C PRO A 422 0.59 23.72 -9.09
N GLY A 423 1.78 23.21 -9.45
CA GLY A 423 2.00 21.83 -9.87
C GLY A 423 2.22 20.82 -8.74
N ALA A 424 2.41 21.24 -7.48
CA ALA A 424 2.72 20.36 -6.35
C ALA A 424 1.47 19.75 -5.70
N ARG A 425 0.55 19.20 -6.51
CA ARG A 425 -0.77 18.71 -6.06
C ARG A 425 -0.70 17.66 -4.94
N ARG A 426 0.25 16.71 -5.01
CA ARG A 426 0.39 15.66 -4.00
C ARG A 426 0.87 16.20 -2.66
N ASP A 427 1.90 17.03 -2.67
CA ASP A 427 2.43 17.66 -1.45
C ASP A 427 1.37 18.58 -0.82
N ALA A 428 0.61 19.29 -1.65
CA ALA A 428 -0.51 20.11 -1.20
C ALA A 428 -1.53 19.29 -0.39
N GLY A 429 -1.93 18.09 -0.83
CA GLY A 429 -2.90 17.28 -0.08
C GLY A 429 -2.39 16.73 1.25
N VAL A 430 -1.12 16.35 1.29
CA VAL A 430 -0.48 15.95 2.56
C VAL A 430 -0.45 17.12 3.52
N TYR A 431 -0.09 18.32 3.05
CA TYR A 431 -0.02 19.50 3.90
C TYR A 431 -1.41 19.99 4.33
N GLN A 432 -2.42 19.90 3.46
CA GLN A 432 -3.81 20.21 3.81
C GLN A 432 -4.34 19.30 4.91
N THR A 433 -4.04 17.99 4.85
CA THR A 433 -4.43 17.05 5.92
C THR A 433 -3.80 17.44 7.26
N ARG A 434 -2.53 17.84 7.24
CA ARG A 434 -1.83 18.26 8.45
C ARG A 434 -2.31 19.62 8.95
N LEU A 435 -2.72 20.52 8.06
CA LEU A 435 -3.38 21.77 8.42
C LEU A 435 -4.73 21.50 9.08
N ALA A 436 -5.52 20.55 8.57
CA ALA A 436 -6.78 20.12 9.20
C ALA A 436 -6.58 19.65 10.64
N LEU A 437 -5.50 18.88 10.89
CA LEU A 437 -5.12 18.49 12.25
C LEU A 437 -4.80 19.70 13.13
N SER A 438 -4.10 20.70 12.59
CA SER A 438 -3.79 21.92 13.33
C SER A 438 -5.04 22.72 13.70
N TYR A 439 -6.01 22.84 12.77
CA TYR A 439 -7.31 23.47 13.05
C TYR A 439 -8.07 22.72 14.14
N ALA A 440 -8.13 21.39 14.06
CA ALA A 440 -8.80 20.56 15.06
C ALA A 440 -8.14 20.72 16.46
N GLN A 441 -6.81 20.76 16.53
CA GLN A 441 -6.06 20.98 17.77
C GLN A 441 -6.20 22.42 18.32
N ALA A 442 -6.45 23.39 17.45
CA ALA A 442 -6.68 24.78 17.82
C ALA A 442 -8.15 25.08 18.20
N GLU A 443 -8.99 24.04 18.33
CA GLU A 443 -10.42 24.16 18.62
C GLU A 443 -11.20 24.96 17.55
N GLN A 444 -10.78 24.83 16.27
CA GLN A 444 -11.37 25.48 15.09
C GLN A 444 -12.02 24.42 14.17
N PRO A 445 -13.17 23.85 14.55
CA PRO A 445 -13.73 22.68 13.87
C PRO A 445 -14.30 22.99 12.48
N ASP A 446 -14.82 24.20 12.24
CA ASP A 446 -15.36 24.60 10.94
C ASP A 446 -14.25 24.67 9.87
N GLU A 447 -13.11 25.29 10.21
CA GLU A 447 -11.94 25.34 9.35
C GLU A 447 -11.31 23.97 9.13
N ALA A 448 -11.32 23.10 10.15
CA ALA A 448 -10.85 21.74 10.03
C ALA A 448 -11.67 20.95 8.98
N VAL A 449 -12.99 21.13 8.92
CA VAL A 449 -13.85 20.48 7.92
C VAL A 449 -13.48 20.90 6.50
N GLY A 450 -13.25 22.19 6.27
CA GLY A 450 -12.82 22.69 4.96
C GLY A 450 -11.53 22.04 4.49
N ALA A 451 -10.54 21.91 5.37
CA ALA A 451 -9.27 21.25 5.05
C ALA A 451 -9.40 19.72 4.89
N ILE A 452 -10.37 19.07 5.57
CA ILE A 452 -10.67 17.64 5.40
C ILE A 452 -11.21 17.35 3.99
N ASP A 453 -12.07 18.21 3.44
CA ASP A 453 -12.66 17.99 2.10
C ASP A 453 -11.58 17.92 0.99
N ASP A 454 -10.65 18.88 1.02
CA ASP A 454 -9.49 18.91 0.12
C ASP A 454 -8.61 17.66 0.28
N ALA A 455 -8.38 17.25 1.54
CA ALA A 455 -7.56 16.10 1.88
C ALA A 455 -8.17 14.76 1.44
N VAL A 456 -9.49 14.58 1.63
CA VAL A 456 -10.22 13.36 1.24
C VAL A 456 -10.12 13.12 -0.26
N THR A 457 -10.26 14.17 -1.07
CA THR A 457 -10.10 14.09 -2.53
C THR A 457 -8.75 13.49 -2.91
N ILE A 458 -7.66 13.98 -2.29
CA ILE A 458 -6.29 13.53 -2.60
C ILE A 458 -6.01 12.14 -2.04
N ALA A 459 -6.58 11.80 -0.87
CA ALA A 459 -6.47 10.46 -0.30
C ALA A 459 -7.14 9.39 -1.18
N ARG A 460 -8.27 9.71 -1.83
CA ARG A 460 -8.93 8.81 -2.79
C ARG A 460 -8.12 8.63 -4.07
N GLU A 461 -7.58 9.72 -4.61
CA GLU A 461 -6.79 9.68 -5.85
C GLU A 461 -5.47 8.91 -5.69
N THR A 462 -4.77 9.11 -4.55
CA THR A 462 -3.43 8.53 -4.33
C THR A 462 -3.46 7.15 -3.66
N GLY A 463 -4.54 6.83 -2.94
CA GLY A 463 -4.65 5.61 -2.14
C GLY A 463 -3.68 5.50 -0.96
N SER A 464 -2.99 6.60 -0.58
CA SER A 464 -2.01 6.62 0.51
C SER A 464 -2.64 6.14 1.83
N ALA A 465 -1.99 5.17 2.49
CA ALA A 465 -2.46 4.70 3.79
C ALA A 465 -2.06 5.67 4.90
N ARG A 466 -0.86 6.27 4.79
CA ARG A 466 -0.39 7.29 5.74
C ARG A 466 -1.33 8.49 5.79
N LEU A 467 -1.78 8.98 4.63
CA LEU A 467 -2.71 10.10 4.58
C LEU A 467 -4.05 9.78 5.24
N ARG A 468 -4.57 8.56 5.01
CA ARG A 468 -5.77 8.07 5.69
C ARG A 468 -5.60 7.95 7.21
N GLN A 469 -4.42 7.52 7.66
CA GLN A 469 -4.11 7.47 9.09
C GLN A 469 -4.06 8.88 9.70
N GLU A 470 -3.46 9.85 9.02
CA GLU A 470 -3.45 11.25 9.49
C GLU A 470 -4.88 11.81 9.56
N LEU A 471 -5.74 11.54 8.58
CA LEU A 471 -7.17 11.92 8.61
C LEU A 471 -7.95 11.26 9.77
N HIS A 472 -7.61 10.02 10.11
CA HIS A 472 -8.17 9.36 11.30
C HIS A 472 -7.73 10.06 12.60
N ASP A 473 -6.49 10.57 12.66
CA ASP A 473 -6.03 11.35 13.80
C ASP A 473 -6.76 12.70 13.90
N VAL A 474 -7.11 13.33 12.76
CA VAL A 474 -7.97 14.54 12.73
C VAL A 474 -9.35 14.23 13.32
N TRP A 475 -9.97 13.11 12.92
CA TRP A 475 -11.27 12.69 13.48
C TRP A 475 -11.22 12.49 15.00
N HIS A 476 -10.16 11.88 15.51
CA HIS A 476 -9.98 11.73 16.96
C HIS A 476 -9.96 13.08 17.67
N GLN A 477 -9.31 14.10 17.11
CA GLN A 477 -9.31 15.45 17.68
C GLN A 477 -10.67 16.15 17.56
N LEU A 478 -11.44 15.88 16.50
CA LEU A 478 -12.77 16.46 16.29
C LEU A 478 -13.90 15.74 17.06
N THR A 479 -13.60 14.63 17.74
CA THR A 479 -14.59 13.85 18.50
C THR A 479 -15.41 14.68 19.52
N PRO A 480 -14.86 15.70 20.22
CA PRO A 480 -15.66 16.58 21.07
C PRO A 480 -16.82 17.30 20.36
N TRP A 481 -16.71 17.52 19.04
CA TRP A 481 -17.72 18.18 18.20
C TRP A 481 -18.57 17.19 17.37
N HIS A 482 -18.51 15.88 17.64
CA HIS A 482 -19.21 14.88 16.82
C HIS A 482 -20.74 15.09 16.69
N ASP A 483 -21.36 15.70 17.71
CA ASP A 483 -22.79 16.05 17.73
C ASP A 483 -23.07 17.47 17.18
N ALA A 484 -22.04 18.26 16.91
CA ALA A 484 -22.17 19.57 16.26
C ALA A 484 -22.19 19.41 14.73
N GLN A 485 -22.57 20.47 14.01
CA GLN A 485 -22.58 20.47 12.55
C GLN A 485 -21.20 20.11 11.94
N PRO A 486 -20.08 20.71 12.39
CA PRO A 486 -18.77 20.40 11.84
C PRO A 486 -18.35 18.94 12.03
N GLY A 487 -18.66 18.33 13.19
CA GLY A 487 -18.33 16.93 13.43
C GLY A 487 -19.16 15.96 12.58
N ARG A 488 -20.42 16.30 12.27
CA ARG A 488 -21.23 15.51 11.32
C ARG A 488 -20.68 15.61 9.90
N GLU A 489 -20.34 16.80 9.44
CA GLU A 489 -19.76 17.03 8.11
C GLU A 489 -18.42 16.32 7.95
N ALA A 490 -17.51 16.46 8.93
CA ALA A 490 -16.24 15.73 8.95
C ALA A 490 -16.45 14.21 8.87
N LYS A 491 -17.42 13.66 9.64
CA LYS A 491 -17.74 12.24 9.61
C LYS A 491 -18.24 11.77 8.25
N ASP A 492 -19.12 12.56 7.61
CA ASP A 492 -19.67 12.24 6.29
C ASP A 492 -18.58 12.27 5.21
N LEU A 493 -17.68 13.25 5.25
CA LEU A 493 -16.52 13.34 4.35
C LEU A 493 -15.59 12.12 4.52
N LEU A 494 -15.24 11.79 5.76
CA LEU A 494 -14.34 10.67 6.06
C LEU A 494 -14.95 9.30 5.75
N ALA A 495 -16.27 9.16 5.77
CA ALA A 495 -16.97 7.93 5.39
C ALA A 495 -16.83 7.58 3.88
N THR A 496 -16.29 8.48 3.07
CA THR A 496 -16.06 8.27 1.62
C THR A 496 -14.71 7.62 1.28
N LEU A 497 -13.83 7.43 2.27
CA LEU A 497 -12.50 6.82 2.17
C LEU A 497 -12.50 5.33 2.51
#